data_AF-A6WBX8-F1
#
_entry.id   AF-A6WBX8-F1
#
_cell.length_a   1.000
_cell.length_b   1.000
_cell.length_c   1.000
_cell.angle_alpha   90.00
_cell.angle_beta   90.00
_cell.angle_gamma   90.00
#
_symmetry.space_group_name_H-M   'P 1'
#
loop_
_entity.id
_entity.type
_entity.pdbx_description
1 polymer ?
#
loop_
_entity_poly.entity_id
_entity_poly.type
_entity_poly.pdbx_seq_one_letter_code
_entity_poly.pdbx_strand_id
1 'polypeptide(L)'
;MIFKRQPTPTAADIPDDEDAPGTLQWLQAWYTLQCDGEWEHGCGISISTLDNPGWHVSIDLTDTALAAQDVARQEVHRSEHDWYTVGSAPTSVDPRQ
;
A
#
# COMPACT_ATOMS: atom_id res chain seq x y z
N MET A 1 17.53 -2.45 -23.92
CA MET A 1 16.84 -3.64 -23.38
C MET A 1 15.36 -3.35 -23.37
N ILE A 2 14.53 -4.19 -23.99
CA ILE A 2 13.07 -3.98 -24.08
C ILE A 2 12.43 -4.85 -23.00
N PHE A 3 11.84 -4.23 -21.97
CA PHE A 3 11.01 -4.95 -21.00
C PHE A 3 9.60 -5.08 -21.59
N LYS A 4 9.22 -6.31 -21.96
CA LYS A 4 7.83 -6.62 -22.30
C LYS A 4 7.02 -6.66 -21.02
N ARG A 5 5.92 -5.90 -20.96
CA ARG A 5 4.97 -5.94 -19.84
C ARG A 5 4.44 -7.37 -19.70
N GLN A 6 4.61 -7.97 -18.52
CA GLN A 6 3.92 -9.21 -18.18
C GLN A 6 2.50 -8.88 -17.69
N PRO A 7 1.50 -9.72 -17.98
CA PRO A 7 0.14 -9.52 -17.49
C PRO A 7 0.10 -9.59 -15.96
N THR A 8 -0.81 -8.83 -15.35
CA THR A 8 -1.01 -8.82 -13.89
C THR A 8 -1.51 -10.19 -13.44
N PRO A 9 -0.85 -10.87 -12.49
CA PRO A 9 -1.32 -12.16 -11.98
C PRO A 9 -2.64 -11.99 -11.24
N THR A 10 -3.54 -12.99 -11.34
CA THR A 10 -4.79 -13.01 -10.58
C THR A 10 -4.57 -13.68 -9.23
N ALA A 11 -5.43 -13.40 -8.25
CA ALA A 11 -5.33 -13.93 -6.88
C ALA A 11 -5.37 -15.48 -6.79
N ALA A 12 -5.77 -16.18 -7.85
CA ALA A 12 -5.83 -17.63 -7.93
C ALA A 12 -4.55 -18.28 -8.50
N ASP A 13 -3.62 -17.47 -9.03
CA ASP A 13 -2.36 -17.92 -9.64
C ASP A 13 -1.14 -17.68 -8.72
N ILE A 14 -1.36 -17.30 -7.47
CA ILE A 14 -0.31 -17.15 -6.47
C ILE A 14 -0.08 -18.55 -5.87
N PRO A 15 0.98 -19.31 -6.25
CA PRO A 15 1.40 -20.45 -5.46
C PRO A 15 1.65 -19.98 -4.02
N ASP A 16 1.55 -20.85 -3.02
CA ASP A 16 2.15 -20.60 -1.71
C ASP A 16 3.66 -20.44 -1.94
N ASP A 17 4.07 -19.22 -2.28
CA ASP A 17 5.36 -18.89 -2.86
C ASP A 17 6.34 -18.74 -1.70
N GLU A 18 6.94 -19.85 -1.28
CA GLU A 18 7.99 -19.86 -0.24
C GLU A 18 9.20 -18.98 -0.64
N ASP A 19 9.34 -18.62 -1.93
CA ASP A 19 10.40 -17.78 -2.48
C ASP A 19 9.97 -16.32 -2.69
N ALA A 20 8.68 -15.98 -2.55
CA ALA A 20 8.23 -14.59 -2.64
C ALA A 20 8.68 -13.79 -1.41
N PRO A 21 9.17 -12.56 -1.58
CA PRO A 21 9.53 -11.71 -0.45
C PRO A 21 8.28 -11.54 0.43
N GLY A 22 8.43 -11.85 1.73
CA GLY A 22 7.34 -11.66 2.69
C GLY A 22 6.80 -10.22 2.62
N THR A 23 5.53 -10.03 2.96
CA THR A 23 4.82 -8.75 2.75
C THR A 23 5.59 -7.52 3.29
N LEU A 24 6.25 -7.64 4.44
CA LEU A 24 7.07 -6.56 4.98
C LEU A 24 8.34 -6.29 4.16
N GLN A 25 8.98 -7.34 3.64
CA GLN A 25 10.16 -7.21 2.79
C GLN A 25 9.79 -6.56 1.45
N TRP A 26 8.64 -6.93 0.88
CA TRP A 26 8.09 -6.26 -0.29
C TRP A 26 7.82 -4.78 -0.01
N LEU A 27 7.21 -4.45 1.14
CA LEU A 27 6.90 -3.07 1.52
C LEU A 27 8.18 -2.22 1.71
N GLN A 28 9.21 -2.81 2.32
CA GLN A 28 10.53 -2.16 2.46
C GLN A 28 11.15 -1.87 1.09
N ALA A 29 11.13 -2.83 0.17
CA ALA A 29 11.66 -2.64 -1.17
C ALA A 29 10.87 -1.58 -1.95
N TRP A 30 9.54 -1.57 -1.82
CA TRP A 30 8.68 -0.56 -2.42
C TRP A 30 8.98 0.84 -1.87
N TYR A 31 9.14 0.97 -0.55
CA TYR A 31 9.52 2.23 0.09
C TYR A 31 10.85 2.77 -0.45
N THR A 32 11.88 1.93 -0.52
CA THR A 32 13.19 2.32 -1.07
C THR A 32 13.09 2.79 -2.52
N LEU A 33 12.17 2.22 -3.31
CA LEU A 33 11.95 2.64 -4.69
C LEU A 33 11.29 4.03 -4.80
N GLN A 34 10.55 4.47 -3.77
CA GLN A 34 9.94 5.81 -3.76
C GLN A 34 10.90 6.90 -3.28
N CYS A 35 11.97 6.56 -2.56
CA CYS A 35 12.97 7.53 -2.13
C CYS A 35 13.75 8.09 -3.33
N ASP A 36 13.48 9.34 -3.67
CA ASP A 36 14.09 10.05 -4.80
C ASP A 36 14.85 11.32 -4.39
N GLY A 37 14.91 11.62 -3.08
CA GLY A 37 15.54 12.80 -2.52
C GLY A 37 14.54 13.87 -2.08
N GLU A 38 13.27 13.76 -2.46
CA GLU A 38 12.21 14.73 -2.10
C GLU A 38 11.04 14.03 -1.41
N TRP A 39 10.59 12.88 -1.94
CA TRP A 39 9.42 12.18 -1.43
C TRP A 39 9.56 11.82 0.06
N GLU A 40 10.73 11.36 0.50
CA GLU A 40 10.98 10.96 1.90
C GLU A 40 10.92 12.09 2.92
N HIS A 41 10.94 13.35 2.48
CA HIS A 41 10.94 14.51 3.37
C HIS A 41 9.52 14.90 3.84
N GLY A 42 8.49 14.54 3.07
CA GLY A 42 7.10 14.90 3.36
C GLY A 42 6.11 13.73 3.27
N CYS A 43 6.47 12.65 2.58
CA CYS A 43 5.65 11.47 2.37
C CYS A 43 6.22 10.27 3.14
N GLY A 44 5.45 9.18 3.21
CA GLY A 44 5.93 7.97 3.87
C GLY A 44 4.86 6.92 4.15
N ILE A 45 5.26 5.96 4.98
CA ILE A 45 4.42 4.87 5.48
C ILE A 45 4.25 5.07 6.99
N SER A 46 3.01 5.05 7.47
CA SER A 46 2.69 5.08 8.89
C SER A 46 1.93 3.82 9.29
N ILE A 47 2.34 3.20 10.39
CA ILE A 47 1.66 2.06 11.00
C ILE A 47 1.28 2.45 12.42
N SER A 48 0.00 2.36 12.74
CA SER A 48 -0.54 2.63 14.08
C SER A 48 -1.45 1.49 14.54
N THR A 49 -1.72 1.43 15.83
CA THR A 49 -2.68 0.49 16.40
C THR A 49 -4.09 1.06 16.33
N LEU A 50 -5.08 0.19 16.16
CA LEU A 50 -6.49 0.52 16.34
C LEU A 50 -6.90 0.36 17.81
N ASP A 51 -8.01 1.00 18.20
CA ASP A 51 -8.60 0.83 19.55
C ASP A 51 -9.24 -0.56 19.75
N ASN A 52 -9.48 -1.28 18.66
CA ASN A 52 -9.75 -2.72 18.65
C ASN A 52 -8.47 -3.47 18.20
N PRO A 53 -8.26 -4.75 18.54
CA PRO A 53 -7.08 -5.47 18.09
C PRO A 53 -6.92 -5.37 16.56
N GLY A 54 -5.85 -4.73 16.11
CA GLY A 54 -5.62 -4.47 14.70
C GLY A 54 -4.63 -3.34 14.47
N TRP A 55 -4.19 -3.22 13.23
CA TRP A 55 -3.27 -2.18 12.77
C TRP A 55 -3.93 -1.35 11.68
N HIS A 56 -3.60 -0.06 11.68
CA HIS A 56 -3.87 0.85 10.58
C HIS A 56 -2.57 1.12 9.84
N VAL A 57 -2.59 0.99 8.53
CA VAL A 57 -1.46 1.33 7.66
C VAL A 57 -1.91 2.44 6.72
N SER A 58 -1.18 3.55 6.73
CA SER A 58 -1.35 4.65 5.78
C SER A 58 -0.10 4.79 4.94
N ILE A 59 -0.27 4.95 3.63
CA ILE A 59 0.82 5.14 2.67
C ILE A 59 0.49 6.40 1.88
N ASP A 60 1.35 7.40 1.96
CA ASP A 60 1.23 8.59 1.11
C ASP A 60 1.65 8.21 -0.32
N LEU A 61 0.78 8.45 -1.30
CA LEU A 61 1.06 8.14 -2.70
C LEU A 61 1.37 9.39 -3.52
N THR A 62 1.43 10.56 -2.89
CA THR A 62 1.78 11.84 -3.54
C THR A 62 3.12 11.70 -4.26
N ASP A 63 3.21 12.27 -5.46
CA ASP A 63 4.38 12.21 -6.36
C ASP A 63 4.86 10.80 -6.75
N THR A 64 4.12 9.74 -6.41
CA THR A 64 4.35 8.39 -6.95
C THR A 64 3.53 8.14 -8.22
N ALA A 65 3.85 7.07 -8.95
CA ALA A 65 3.05 6.64 -10.10
C ALA A 65 1.59 6.28 -9.75
N LEU A 66 1.28 6.10 -8.46
CA LEU A 66 -0.04 5.75 -7.95
C LEU A 66 -0.85 6.96 -7.44
N ALA A 67 -0.28 8.18 -7.48
CA ALA A 67 -0.93 9.39 -6.96
C ALA A 67 -2.32 9.67 -7.55
N ALA A 68 -2.55 9.29 -8.82
CA ALA A 68 -3.81 9.50 -9.53
C ALA A 68 -4.81 8.34 -9.34
N GLN A 69 -4.43 7.29 -8.63
CA GLN A 69 -5.26 6.10 -8.48
C GLN A 69 -6.17 6.24 -7.26
N ASP A 70 -7.46 6.44 -7.51
CA ASP A 70 -8.45 6.40 -6.45
C ASP A 70 -8.89 4.95 -6.19
N VAL A 71 -8.78 4.53 -4.94
CA VAL A 71 -9.22 3.22 -4.47
C VAL A 71 -10.52 3.40 -3.73
N ALA A 72 -11.61 2.96 -4.37
CA ALA A 72 -12.92 2.89 -3.71
C ALA A 72 -12.81 2.05 -2.44
N ARG A 73 -13.44 2.53 -1.36
CA ARG A 73 -13.43 1.84 -0.07
C ARG A 73 -14.00 0.44 -0.21
N GLN A 74 -13.22 -0.55 0.20
CA GLN A 74 -13.58 -1.95 0.26
C GLN A 74 -13.38 -2.47 1.68
N GLU A 75 -14.32 -3.28 2.12
CA GLU A 75 -14.26 -3.99 3.39
C GLU A 75 -14.31 -5.48 3.10
N VAL A 76 -13.33 -6.21 3.63
CA VAL A 76 -13.19 -7.64 3.41
C VAL A 76 -13.09 -8.31 4.76
N HIS A 77 -13.99 -9.27 4.99
CA HIS A 77 -14.05 -10.05 6.22
C HIS A 77 -13.90 -11.53 5.87
N ARG A 78 -12.69 -12.07 6.04
CA ARG A 78 -12.37 -13.48 5.74
C ARG A 78 -12.68 -14.39 6.93
N SER A 79 -12.43 -13.90 8.15
CA SER A 79 -12.79 -14.55 9.41
C SER A 79 -12.88 -13.54 10.55
N GLU A 80 -13.24 -13.99 11.76
CA GLU A 80 -13.25 -13.16 12.98
C GLU A 80 -11.91 -12.45 13.25
N HIS A 81 -10.79 -13.08 12.90
CA HIS A 81 -9.44 -12.57 13.15
C HIS A 81 -8.68 -12.21 11.86
N ASP A 82 -9.36 -12.23 10.70
CA ASP A 82 -8.78 -11.88 9.40
C ASP A 82 -9.77 -11.01 8.63
N TRP A 83 -9.60 -9.71 8.79
CA TRP A 83 -10.42 -8.68 8.17
C TRP A 83 -9.54 -7.47 7.86
N TYR A 84 -9.91 -6.74 6.82
CA TYR A 84 -9.28 -5.47 6.51
C TYR A 84 -10.24 -4.53 5.78
N THR A 85 -9.98 -3.24 5.91
CA THR A 85 -10.58 -2.20 5.08
C THR A 85 -9.47 -1.50 4.31
N VAL A 86 -9.70 -1.26 3.02
CA VAL A 86 -8.77 -0.52 2.15
C VAL A 86 -9.53 0.55 1.39
N GLY A 87 -8.90 1.69 1.16
CA GLY A 87 -9.45 2.77 0.36
C GLY A 87 -8.53 3.99 0.40
N SER A 88 -8.72 4.90 -0.54
CA SER A 88 -8.08 6.22 -0.46
C SER A 88 -8.57 6.94 0.79
N ALA A 89 -7.64 7.53 1.54
CA ALA A 89 -8.02 8.54 2.52
C ALA A 89 -8.59 9.77 1.77
N PRO A 90 -9.60 10.47 2.32
CA PRO A 90 -9.99 11.76 1.77
C PRO A 90 -8.74 12.65 1.75
N THR A 91 -8.45 13.28 0.61
CA THR A 91 -7.33 14.22 0.50
C THR A 91 -7.49 15.25 1.62
N SER A 92 -6.58 15.23 2.60
CA SER A 92 -6.53 16.24 3.64
C SER A 92 -6.09 17.54 2.98
N VAL A 93 -7.05 18.30 2.45
CA VAL A 93 -6.83 19.71 2.15
C VAL A 93 -6.60 20.35 3.52
N ASP A 94 -5.35 20.65 3.87
CA ASP A 94 -5.07 21.44 5.07
C ASP A 94 -5.83 22.78 4.96
N PRO A 95 -6.81 23.06 5.82
CA PRO A 95 -7.58 24.31 5.76
C PRO A 95 -6.76 25.54 6.19
N ARG A 96 -5.44 25.42 6.43
CA ARG A 96 -4.55 26.52 6.79
C ARG A 96 -3.54 26.94 5.70
N GLN A 97 -3.69 26.47 4.45
CA GLN A 97 -3.01 27.06 3.30
C GLN A 97 -3.92 28.08 2.60
#